data_AF-A0A3P6AR83-F1
#
_entry.id   AF-A0A3P6AR83-F1
#
_cell.length_a   1.000
_cell.length_b   1.000
_cell.length_c   1.000
_cell.angle_alpha   90.00
_cell.angle_beta   90.00
_cell.angle_gamma   90.00
#
_symmetry.space_group_name_H-M   'P 1'
#
loop_
_entity.id
_entity.type
_entity.pdbx_description
1 polymer ?
#
loop_
_entity_poly.entity_id
_entity_poly.type
_entity_poly.pdbx_seq_one_letter_code
_entity_poly.pdbx_strand_id
1 'polypeptide(L)'
;MSLGVFRSLCDILESKYGLHPTLNVSIEESVAMFLRICGHNEVQKDVGLRFGRTQETVNRKFFEVLRATELLACDYVKTPTRRELLRIPERLQMDRRYWSYFSGFVGAVDGVHVCVKVKPELQGMYWNRHDRTSFNIMAICDLNMLFTYVWNGAPGSCHDTAVLTMAQDGDSDFPLPPGDKYYVDDSGYPNKQGFFGST
;
A
#
# COMPACT_ATOMS: atom_id res chain seq x y z
N MET A 1 3.24 15.60 -7.07
CA MET A 1 3.97 15.88 -5.80
C MET A 1 4.57 17.27 -5.89
N SER A 2 4.45 18.09 -4.84
CA SER A 2 5.08 19.41 -4.81
C SER A 2 6.59 19.28 -4.58
N LEU A 3 7.37 20.28 -5.02
CA LEU A 3 8.82 20.26 -4.84
C LEU A 3 9.24 20.23 -3.36
N GLY A 4 8.48 20.89 -2.48
CA GLY A 4 8.74 20.87 -1.04
C GLY A 4 8.62 19.46 -0.45
N VAL A 5 7.53 18.75 -0.76
CA VAL A 5 7.32 17.37 -0.29
C VAL A 5 8.39 16.43 -0.84
N PHE A 6 8.80 16.61 -2.09
CA PHE A 6 9.87 15.81 -2.69
C PHE A 6 11.20 15.98 -1.95
N ARG A 7 11.59 17.22 -1.63
CA ARG A 7 12.81 17.49 -0.87
C ARG A 7 12.73 16.91 0.54
N SER A 8 11.61 17.10 1.23
CA SER A 8 11.41 16.48 2.54
C SER A 8 11.51 14.96 2.51
N LEU A 9 10.99 14.31 1.46
CA LEU A 9 11.17 12.87 1.28
C LEU A 9 12.66 12.50 1.12
N CYS A 10 13.40 13.23 0.28
CA CYS A 10 14.84 13.02 0.11
C CYS A 10 15.60 13.17 1.43
N ASP A 11 15.34 14.24 2.17
CA ASP A 11 15.97 14.51 3.47
C ASP A 11 15.65 13.40 4.48
N ILE A 12 14.41 12.90 4.51
CA ILE A 12 13.99 11.81 5.39
C ILE A 12 14.71 10.50 5.02
N LEU A 13 14.75 10.14 3.73
CA LEU A 13 15.39 8.93 3.27
C LEU A 13 16.90 8.93 3.55
N GLU A 14 17.55 10.08 3.41
CA GLU A 14 18.97 10.25 3.71
C GLU A 14 19.25 10.20 5.22
N SER A 15 18.54 11.03 6.00
CA SER A 15 18.85 11.23 7.43
C SER A 15 18.43 10.05 8.33
N LYS A 16 17.37 9.31 7.96
CA LYS A 16 16.79 8.26 8.83
C LYS A 16 16.89 6.86 8.26
N TYR A 17 16.91 6.71 6.93
CA TYR A 17 16.76 5.41 6.28
C TYR A 17 17.98 4.97 5.47
N GLY A 18 19.12 5.65 5.64
CA GLY A 18 20.43 5.21 5.16
C GLY A 18 20.60 5.31 3.64
N LEU A 19 19.81 6.15 2.97
CA LEU A 19 20.05 6.47 1.56
C LEU A 19 21.24 7.42 1.45
N HIS A 20 22.24 7.08 0.63
CA HIS A 20 23.45 7.88 0.50
C HIS A 20 23.70 8.34 -0.94
N PRO A 21 24.22 9.55 -1.14
CA PRO A 21 24.66 9.98 -2.46
C PRO A 21 25.91 9.20 -2.86
N THR A 22 26.19 9.21 -4.15
CA THR A 22 27.50 8.80 -4.69
C THR A 22 28.16 10.01 -5.33
N LEU A 23 29.44 9.89 -5.69
CA LEU A 23 30.14 10.92 -6.46
C LEU A 23 29.39 11.33 -7.74
N ASN A 24 28.65 10.40 -8.33
CA ASN A 24 28.03 10.60 -9.64
C ASN A 24 26.52 10.82 -9.59
N VAL A 25 25.82 10.46 -8.51
CA VAL A 25 24.35 10.48 -8.43
C VAL A 25 23.93 11.02 -7.06
N SER A 26 23.11 12.08 -7.04
CA SER A 26 22.57 12.67 -5.82
C SER A 26 21.41 11.85 -5.23
N ILE A 27 20.97 12.22 -4.03
CA ILE A 27 19.78 11.65 -3.40
C ILE A 27 18.55 11.95 -4.26
N GLU A 28 18.34 13.20 -4.63
CA GLU A 28 17.20 13.63 -5.44
C GLU A 28 17.14 12.91 -6.77
N GLU A 29 18.29 12.74 -7.44
CA GLU A 29 18.34 12.00 -8.69
C GLU A 29 17.95 10.53 -8.48
N SER A 30 18.45 9.90 -7.42
CA SER A 30 18.12 8.50 -7.07
C SER A 30 16.62 8.34 -6.79
N VAL A 31 16.06 9.21 -5.95
CA VAL A 31 14.63 9.20 -5.58
C VAL A 31 13.75 9.54 -6.79
N ALA A 32 14.16 10.50 -7.64
CA ALA A 32 13.41 10.84 -8.85
C ALA A 32 13.37 9.69 -9.86
N MET A 33 14.48 8.96 -10.05
CA MET A 33 14.48 7.76 -10.89
C MET A 33 13.52 6.70 -10.34
N PHE A 34 13.60 6.42 -9.02
CA PHE A 34 12.72 5.45 -8.36
C PHE A 34 11.24 5.82 -8.51
N LEU A 35 10.85 7.06 -8.18
CA LEU A 35 9.46 7.51 -8.25
C LEU A 35 8.91 7.51 -9.67
N ARG A 36 9.73 7.72 -10.69
CA ARG A 36 9.28 7.64 -12.10
C ARG A 36 8.99 6.20 -12.51
N ILE A 37 9.86 5.27 -12.10
CA ILE A 37 9.63 3.85 -12.36
C ILE A 37 8.33 3.42 -11.68
N CYS A 38 8.15 3.71 -10.40
CA CYS A 38 6.94 3.31 -9.66
C CYS A 38 5.68 4.05 -10.09
N GLY A 39 5.77 5.37 -10.31
CA GLY A 39 4.60 6.22 -10.57
C GLY A 39 4.09 6.19 -12.00
N HIS A 40 4.96 5.93 -12.98
CA HIS A 40 4.60 5.90 -14.40
C HIS A 40 4.77 4.53 -15.06
N ASN A 41 5.21 3.52 -14.30
CA ASN A 41 5.56 2.21 -14.85
C ASN A 41 6.56 2.32 -16.02
N GLU A 42 7.48 3.30 -15.95
CA GLU A 42 8.51 3.52 -16.96
C GLU A 42 9.56 2.40 -16.90
N VAL A 43 10.03 1.94 -18.06
CA VAL A 43 11.10 0.94 -18.14
C VAL A 43 12.46 1.56 -17.78
N GLN A 44 13.32 0.79 -17.11
CA GLN A 44 14.64 1.28 -16.65
C GLN A 44 15.51 1.89 -17.77
N LYS A 45 15.34 1.40 -19.01
CA LYS A 45 16.05 1.93 -20.18
C LYS A 45 15.67 3.38 -20.47
N ASP A 46 14.39 3.72 -20.43
CA ASP A 46 13.89 5.06 -20.74
C ASP A 46 14.24 6.05 -19.63
N VAL A 47 14.20 5.58 -18.38
CA VAL A 47 14.71 6.34 -17.23
C VAL A 47 16.19 6.60 -17.38
N GLY A 48 16.99 5.58 -17.75
CA GLY A 48 18.42 5.75 -18.01
C GLY A 48 18.72 6.80 -19.08
N LEU A 49 18.02 6.74 -20.22
CA LEU A 49 18.14 7.72 -21.30
C LEU A 49 17.83 9.14 -20.81
N ARG A 50 16.79 9.29 -19.99
CA ARG A 50 16.34 10.59 -19.53
C ARG A 50 17.26 11.27 -18.51
N PHE A 51 17.85 10.47 -17.63
CA PHE A 51 18.79 10.97 -16.61
C PHE A 51 20.25 10.89 -17.08
N GLY A 52 20.51 10.40 -18.29
CA GLY A 52 21.87 10.24 -18.81
C GLY A 52 22.68 9.16 -18.06
N ARG A 53 22.02 8.11 -17.59
CA ARG A 53 22.60 7.03 -16.77
C ARG A 53 22.52 5.68 -17.47
N THR A 54 23.48 4.82 -17.14
CA THR A 54 23.44 3.42 -17.58
C THR A 54 22.29 2.69 -16.89
N GLN A 55 21.74 1.66 -17.54
CA GLN A 55 20.70 0.83 -16.95
C GLN A 55 21.14 0.19 -15.62
N GLU A 56 22.41 -0.18 -15.52
CA GLU A 56 23.02 -0.70 -14.28
C GLU A 56 22.89 0.30 -13.13
N THR A 57 23.18 1.58 -13.38
CA THR A 57 23.09 2.62 -12.34
C THR A 57 21.64 2.88 -11.94
N VAL A 58 20.71 2.90 -12.90
CA VAL A 58 19.27 3.00 -12.60
C VAL A 58 18.82 1.83 -11.74
N ASN A 59 19.23 0.61 -12.10
CA ASN A 59 18.88 -0.61 -11.37
C ASN A 59 19.38 -0.58 -9.92
N ARG A 60 20.68 -0.28 -9.73
CA ARG A 60 21.30 -0.18 -8.41
C ARG A 60 20.60 0.87 -7.55
N LYS A 61 20.39 2.08 -8.09
CA LYS A 61 19.72 3.17 -7.37
C LYS A 61 18.25 2.87 -7.07
N PHE A 62 17.55 2.16 -7.95
CA PHE A 62 16.19 1.71 -7.69
C PHE A 62 16.12 0.84 -6.43
N PHE A 63 17.01 -0.16 -6.31
CA PHE A 63 17.01 -1.05 -5.14
C PHE A 63 17.49 -0.37 -3.85
N GLU A 64 18.43 0.58 -3.93
CA GLU A 64 18.83 1.38 -2.77
C GLU A 64 17.66 2.22 -2.22
N VAL A 65 16.93 2.90 -3.10
CA VAL A 65 15.76 3.70 -2.71
C VAL A 65 14.60 2.81 -2.27
N LEU A 66 14.40 1.66 -2.92
CA LEU A 66 13.39 0.67 -2.50
C LEU A 66 13.62 0.25 -1.06
N ARG A 67 14.84 -0.14 -0.70
CA ARG A 67 15.17 -0.57 0.67
C ARG A 67 14.96 0.53 1.70
N ALA A 68 15.35 1.76 1.39
CA ALA A 68 15.10 2.90 2.27
C ALA A 68 13.58 3.18 2.42
N THR A 69 12.81 3.00 1.35
CA THR A 69 11.36 3.17 1.34
C THR A 69 10.64 2.05 2.09
N GLU A 70 11.15 0.81 2.05
CA GLU A 70 10.63 -0.30 2.86
C GLU A 70 10.78 -0.01 4.35
N LEU A 71 11.95 0.51 4.77
CA LEU A 71 12.18 0.92 6.16
C LEU A 71 11.27 2.10 6.57
N LEU A 72 11.09 3.08 5.67
CA LEU A 72 10.12 4.16 5.87
C LEU A 72 8.71 3.61 6.04
N ALA A 73 8.29 2.65 5.21
CA ALA A 73 6.98 2.05 5.28
C ALA A 73 6.74 1.37 6.64
N CYS A 74 7.75 0.72 7.22
CA CYS A 74 7.65 0.13 8.55
C CYS A 74 7.33 1.16 9.65
N ASP A 75 7.70 2.43 9.49
CA ASP A 75 7.41 3.50 10.47
C ASP A 75 6.04 4.14 10.28
N TYR A 76 5.51 4.12 9.05
CA TYR A 76 4.27 4.81 8.70
C TYR A 76 3.06 3.87 8.63
N VAL A 77 3.24 2.64 8.14
CA VAL A 77 2.19 1.63 8.06
C VAL A 77 2.20 0.84 9.36
N LYS A 78 1.47 1.33 10.36
CA LYS A 78 1.35 0.71 11.67
C LYS A 78 -0.02 0.09 11.86
N THR A 79 -0.03 -1.22 12.05
CA THR A 79 -1.24 -1.95 12.45
C THR A 79 -1.76 -1.37 13.76
N PRO A 80 -3.03 -0.95 13.82
CA PRO A 80 -3.60 -0.35 15.01
C PRO A 80 -3.80 -1.42 16.08
N THR A 81 -3.49 -1.07 17.31
CA THR A 81 -3.80 -1.91 18.46
C THR A 81 -5.31 -1.98 18.70
N ARG A 82 -5.78 -3.03 19.39
CA ARG A 82 -7.18 -3.14 19.81
C ARG A 82 -7.68 -1.90 20.56
N ARG A 83 -6.82 -1.26 21.36
CA ARG A 83 -7.16 -0.04 22.11
C ARG A 83 -7.35 1.16 21.18
N GLU A 84 -6.58 1.26 20.11
CA GLU A 84 -6.72 2.33 19.12
C GLU A 84 -7.99 2.15 18.30
N LEU A 85 -8.34 0.93 17.90
CA LEU A 85 -9.59 0.62 17.21
C LEU A 85 -10.84 0.94 18.04
N LEU A 86 -10.75 0.89 19.38
CA LEU A 86 -11.87 1.29 20.25
C LEU A 86 -12.11 2.81 20.25
N ARG A 87 -11.08 3.62 19.97
CA ARG A 87 -11.20 5.08 19.97
C ARG A 87 -12.03 5.51 18.77
N ILE A 88 -12.91 6.48 18.99
CA ILE A 88 -13.62 7.15 17.92
C ILE A 88 -12.81 8.40 17.56
N PRO A 89 -12.39 8.59 16.30
CA PRO A 89 -11.66 9.79 15.90
C PRO A 89 -12.49 11.05 16.16
N GLU A 90 -11.90 12.08 16.78
CA GLU A 90 -12.58 13.35 17.07
C GLU A 90 -13.16 13.99 15.81
N ARG A 91 -12.43 13.90 14.70
CA ARG A 91 -12.86 14.39 13.38
C ARG A 91 -14.17 13.74 12.93
N LEU A 92 -14.39 12.47 13.24
CA LEU A 92 -15.64 11.77 12.92
C LEU A 92 -16.79 12.29 13.78
N GLN A 93 -16.55 12.52 15.08
CA GLN A 93 -17.55 13.05 16.00
C GLN A 93 -17.98 14.48 15.66
N MET A 94 -17.06 15.29 15.14
CA MET A 94 -17.34 16.68 14.76
C MET A 94 -18.08 16.82 13.42
N ASP A 95 -17.99 15.82 12.53
CA ASP A 95 -18.64 15.88 11.21
C ASP A 95 -20.09 15.41 11.28
N ARG A 96 -21.03 16.37 11.31
CA ARG A 96 -22.48 16.11 11.36
C ARG A 96 -23.03 15.34 10.15
N ARG A 97 -22.27 15.20 9.06
CA ARG A 97 -22.68 14.40 7.89
C ARG A 97 -22.52 12.91 8.16
N TYR A 98 -21.52 12.53 8.95
CA TYR A 98 -21.17 11.14 9.23
C TYR A 98 -21.59 10.71 10.64
N TRP A 99 -21.55 11.63 11.61
CA TRP A 99 -22.00 11.37 12.97
C TRP A 99 -23.53 11.45 13.08
N SER A 100 -24.22 10.50 13.72
CA SER A 100 -23.73 9.30 14.43
C SER A 100 -23.75 8.02 13.59
N TYR A 101 -24.10 8.09 12.30
CA TYR A 101 -24.27 6.94 11.41
C TYR A 101 -23.03 6.04 11.33
N PHE A 102 -21.83 6.65 11.39
CA PHE A 102 -20.55 5.94 11.32
C PHE A 102 -19.87 5.74 12.69
N SER A 103 -20.59 5.72 13.81
CA SER A 103 -19.99 5.66 15.15
C SER A 103 -19.11 4.42 15.43
N GLY A 104 -19.28 3.35 14.65
CA GLY A 104 -18.47 2.13 14.70
C GLY A 104 -17.34 2.06 13.68
N PHE A 105 -17.20 3.03 12.77
CA PHE A 105 -16.19 3.01 11.71
C PHE A 105 -14.77 3.07 12.27
N VAL A 106 -13.90 2.16 11.81
CA VAL A 106 -12.47 2.15 12.15
C VAL A 106 -11.53 2.22 10.95
N GLY A 107 -12.03 2.01 9.75
CA GLY A 107 -11.25 2.11 8.52
C GLY A 107 -11.99 1.56 7.31
N ALA A 108 -11.39 1.69 6.14
CA ALA A 108 -11.87 1.04 4.92
C ALA A 108 -10.91 -0.06 4.48
N VAL A 109 -11.45 -1.19 4.00
CA VAL A 109 -10.69 -2.32 3.45
C VAL A 109 -10.94 -2.37 1.95
N ASP A 110 -9.88 -2.54 1.17
CA ASP A 110 -9.99 -2.75 -0.27
C ASP A 110 -8.86 -3.65 -0.81
N GLY A 111 -9.13 -4.33 -1.91
CA GLY A 111 -8.18 -5.15 -2.67
C GLY A 111 -7.69 -4.42 -3.91
N VAL A 112 -6.39 -4.49 -4.20
CA VAL A 112 -5.80 -3.94 -5.42
C VAL A 112 -5.06 -5.01 -6.21
N HIS A 113 -5.42 -5.15 -7.49
CA HIS A 113 -4.73 -6.04 -8.40
C HIS A 113 -3.47 -5.39 -8.99
N VAL A 114 -2.30 -5.89 -8.59
CA VAL A 114 -1.01 -5.51 -9.18
C VAL A 114 -0.65 -6.51 -10.26
N CYS A 115 -0.36 -6.03 -11.48
CA CYS A 115 0.02 -6.92 -12.59
C CYS A 115 1.35 -7.61 -12.29
N VAL A 116 1.42 -8.93 -12.53
CA VAL A 116 2.62 -9.72 -12.30
C VAL A 116 2.95 -10.57 -13.53
N LYS A 117 4.24 -10.86 -13.73
CA LYS A 117 4.71 -11.82 -14.72
C LYS A 117 4.97 -13.15 -14.02
N VAL A 118 4.16 -14.16 -14.34
CA VAL A 118 4.30 -15.52 -13.80
C VAL A 118 4.59 -16.52 -14.92
N LYS A 119 5.20 -17.65 -14.55
CA LYS A 119 5.48 -18.74 -15.49
C LYS A 119 4.18 -19.25 -16.14
N PRO A 120 4.18 -19.68 -17.41
CA PRO A 120 2.98 -20.15 -18.13
C PRO A 120 2.14 -21.15 -17.34
N GLU A 121 2.80 -22.12 -16.71
CA GLU A 121 2.21 -23.18 -15.89
C GLU A 121 1.48 -22.69 -14.62
N LEU A 122 1.77 -21.47 -14.15
CA LEU A 122 1.08 -20.85 -13.01
C LEU A 122 0.03 -19.83 -13.41
N GLN A 123 0.00 -19.39 -14.69
CA GLN A 123 -0.85 -18.27 -15.13
C GLN A 123 -2.32 -18.47 -14.77
N GLY A 124 -2.83 -19.72 -14.88
CA GLY A 124 -4.18 -20.12 -14.48
C GLY A 124 -4.67 -19.50 -13.18
N MET A 125 -3.83 -19.53 -12.14
CA MET A 125 -4.17 -19.01 -10.79
C MET A 125 -4.09 -17.49 -10.67
N TYR A 126 -3.39 -16.82 -11.59
CA TYR A 126 -3.14 -15.38 -11.49
C TYR A 126 -4.05 -14.57 -12.43
N TRP A 127 -4.81 -15.22 -13.32
CA TRP A 127 -5.78 -14.55 -14.18
C TRP A 127 -6.86 -13.84 -13.36
N ASN A 128 -7.00 -12.54 -13.58
CA ASN A 128 -8.13 -11.78 -13.07
C ASN A 128 -9.25 -11.66 -14.12
N ARG A 129 -10.35 -11.03 -13.73
CA ARG A 129 -11.53 -10.76 -14.59
C ARG A 129 -11.27 -9.86 -15.81
N HIS A 130 -10.07 -9.31 -15.95
CA HIS A 130 -9.68 -8.40 -17.04
C HIS A 130 -8.65 -9.05 -17.97
N ASP A 131 -8.56 -10.37 -17.98
CA ASP A 131 -7.63 -11.13 -18.80
C ASP A 131 -6.17 -10.69 -18.60
N ARG A 132 -5.77 -10.49 -17.35
CA ARG A 132 -4.38 -10.20 -16.97
C ARG A 132 -3.95 -11.05 -15.78
N THR A 133 -2.69 -11.44 -15.76
CA THR A 133 -2.07 -12.04 -14.57
C THR A 133 -1.80 -10.96 -13.53
N SER A 134 -2.35 -11.13 -12.34
CA SER A 134 -2.24 -10.17 -11.25
C SER A 134 -2.09 -10.86 -9.89
N PHE A 135 -1.63 -10.08 -8.92
CA PHE A 135 -1.54 -10.43 -7.52
C PHE A 135 -2.43 -9.45 -6.76
N ASN A 136 -3.40 -9.95 -6.00
CA ASN A 136 -4.35 -9.11 -5.28
C ASN A 136 -3.76 -8.78 -3.91
N ILE A 137 -3.41 -7.52 -3.67
CA ILE A 137 -2.89 -7.01 -2.39
C ILE A 137 -4.06 -6.34 -1.66
N MET A 138 -4.28 -6.70 -0.40
CA MET A 138 -5.34 -6.09 0.41
C MET A 138 -4.73 -5.04 1.35
N ALA A 139 -5.40 -3.91 1.50
CA ALA A 139 -4.98 -2.87 2.42
C ALA A 139 -6.15 -2.31 3.24
N ILE A 140 -5.83 -1.80 4.42
CA ILE A 140 -6.76 -1.09 5.30
C ILE A 140 -6.26 0.34 5.45
N CYS A 141 -7.16 1.31 5.32
CA CYS A 141 -6.88 2.71 5.57
C CYS A 141 -7.78 3.31 6.65
N ASP A 142 -7.23 4.26 7.42
CA ASP A 142 -7.99 4.98 8.44
C ASP A 142 -8.77 6.18 7.86
N LEU A 143 -9.46 6.92 8.74
CA LEU A 143 -10.21 8.13 8.37
C LEU A 143 -9.31 9.25 7.80
N ASN A 144 -8.00 9.20 8.04
CA ASN A 144 -7.03 10.16 7.51
C ASN A 144 -6.47 9.72 6.15
N MET A 145 -7.01 8.65 5.55
CA MET A 145 -6.54 8.06 4.31
C MET A 145 -5.11 7.52 4.41
N LEU A 146 -4.67 7.15 5.62
CA LEU A 146 -3.38 6.51 5.84
C LEU A 146 -3.55 5.01 5.85
N PHE A 147 -2.68 4.29 5.14
CA PHE A 147 -2.62 2.83 5.24
C PHE A 147 -2.17 2.42 6.63
N THR A 148 -2.97 1.62 7.31
CA THR A 148 -2.69 1.10 8.65
C THR A 148 -2.34 -0.39 8.61
N TYR A 149 -2.75 -1.11 7.58
CA TYR A 149 -2.41 -2.51 7.41
C TYR A 149 -2.34 -2.85 5.91
N VAL A 150 -1.38 -3.67 5.52
CA VAL A 150 -1.22 -4.16 4.15
C VAL A 150 -0.90 -5.65 4.23
N TRP A 151 -1.70 -6.46 3.57
CA TRP A 151 -1.45 -7.89 3.42
C TRP A 151 -0.99 -8.17 2.00
N ASN A 152 0.20 -8.80 1.87
CA ASN A 152 0.82 -9.17 0.61
C ASN A 152 0.17 -10.40 -0.04
N GLY A 153 -1.15 -10.38 -0.08
CA GLY A 153 -1.94 -10.81 -1.21
C GLY A 153 -2.03 -12.29 -1.56
N ALA A 154 -2.93 -12.53 -2.51
CA ALA A 154 -3.22 -13.84 -3.09
C ALA A 154 -3.14 -13.78 -4.63
N PRO A 155 -3.08 -14.93 -5.31
CA PRO A 155 -3.21 -14.97 -6.77
C PRO A 155 -4.45 -14.23 -7.28
N GLY A 156 -4.34 -13.56 -8.42
CA GLY A 156 -5.38 -12.67 -8.95
C GLY A 156 -6.71 -13.33 -9.32
N SER A 157 -6.80 -14.66 -9.32
CA SER A 157 -8.08 -15.37 -9.46
C SER A 157 -8.89 -15.43 -8.16
N CYS A 158 -8.28 -15.13 -7.01
CA CYS A 158 -8.95 -15.17 -5.72
C CYS A 158 -9.95 -14.00 -5.61
N HIS A 159 -11.17 -14.31 -5.19
CA HIS A 159 -12.17 -13.31 -4.83
C HIS A 159 -11.76 -12.55 -3.56
N ASP A 160 -12.19 -11.29 -3.43
CA ASP A 160 -11.84 -10.43 -2.29
C ASP A 160 -12.26 -11.03 -0.94
N THR A 161 -13.41 -11.72 -0.90
CA THR A 161 -13.83 -12.52 0.27
C THR A 161 -12.81 -13.60 0.67
N ALA A 162 -12.19 -14.27 -0.30
CA ALA A 162 -11.17 -15.28 -0.04
C ALA A 162 -9.85 -14.64 0.41
N VAL A 163 -9.48 -13.51 -0.20
CA VAL A 163 -8.30 -12.72 0.19
C VAL A 163 -8.42 -12.24 1.64
N LEU A 164 -9.59 -11.72 2.03
CA LEU A 164 -9.86 -11.34 3.42
C LEU A 164 -9.67 -12.51 4.38
N THR A 165 -10.22 -13.68 4.04
CA THR A 165 -10.12 -14.87 4.90
C THR A 165 -8.68 -15.33 5.04
N MET A 166 -7.92 -15.36 3.94
CA MET A 166 -6.50 -15.70 3.96
C MET A 166 -5.68 -14.74 4.82
N ALA A 167 -5.98 -13.44 4.79
CA ALA A 167 -5.31 -12.46 5.65
C ALA A 167 -5.66 -12.67 7.12
N GLN A 168 -6.94 -12.91 7.45
CA GLN A 168 -7.39 -13.15 8.82
C GLN A 168 -6.79 -14.42 9.44
N ASP A 169 -6.67 -15.49 8.65
CA ASP A 169 -6.17 -16.78 9.13
C ASP A 169 -4.63 -16.86 9.07
N GLY A 170 -4.02 -16.16 8.12
CA GLY A 170 -2.60 -16.26 7.80
C GLY A 170 -1.70 -15.23 8.48
N ASP A 171 -2.27 -14.18 9.07
CA ASP A 171 -1.52 -13.10 9.71
C ASP A 171 -2.06 -12.79 11.11
N SER A 172 -1.25 -13.07 12.13
CA SER A 172 -1.60 -12.80 13.53
C SER A 172 -1.75 -11.31 13.83
N ASP A 173 -1.16 -10.45 13.00
CA ASP A 173 -1.26 -9.00 13.13
C ASP A 173 -2.48 -8.43 12.39
N PHE A 174 -3.35 -9.25 11.79
CA PHE A 174 -4.57 -8.76 11.17
C PHE A 174 -5.45 -8.00 12.20
N PRO A 175 -5.77 -6.71 11.98
CA PRO A 175 -6.42 -5.88 12.98
C PRO A 175 -7.93 -6.13 13.01
N LEU A 176 -8.38 -7.20 13.66
CA LEU A 176 -9.82 -7.48 13.81
C LEU A 176 -10.54 -6.34 14.58
N PRO A 177 -11.67 -5.83 14.06
CA PRO A 177 -12.41 -4.77 14.72
C PRO A 177 -13.05 -5.29 16.03
N PRO A 178 -13.11 -4.48 17.09
CA PRO A 178 -13.91 -4.77 18.28
C PRO A 178 -15.40 -4.98 17.96
N GLY A 179 -16.17 -5.55 18.90
CA GLY A 179 -17.53 -6.04 18.63
C GLY A 179 -18.54 -4.98 18.17
N ASP A 180 -18.35 -3.71 18.54
CA ASP A 180 -19.16 -2.55 18.15
C ASP A 180 -18.53 -1.73 17.00
N LYS A 181 -17.43 -2.24 16.42
CA LYS A 181 -16.66 -1.58 15.37
C LYS A 181 -16.73 -2.35 14.06
N TYR A 182 -16.47 -1.67 12.96
CA TYR A 182 -16.45 -2.26 11.63
C TYR A 182 -15.52 -1.53 10.66
N TYR A 183 -14.98 -2.28 9.71
CA TYR A 183 -14.43 -1.74 8.47
C TYR A 183 -15.54 -1.56 7.44
N VAL A 184 -15.41 -0.55 6.60
CA VAL A 184 -16.23 -0.41 5.39
C VAL A 184 -15.49 -1.09 4.24
N ASP A 185 -16.19 -1.84 3.42
CA ASP A 185 -15.61 -2.55 2.28
C ASP A 185 -16.49 -2.40 1.02
N ASP A 186 -15.95 -2.82 -0.11
CA ASP A 186 -16.70 -2.86 -1.37
C ASP A 186 -17.63 -4.10 -1.41
N SER A 187 -18.55 -4.14 -2.38
CA SER A 187 -19.50 -5.25 -2.53
C SER A 187 -18.87 -6.63 -2.76
N GLY A 188 -17.57 -6.72 -3.01
CA GLY A 188 -16.82 -7.97 -3.18
C GLY A 188 -16.49 -8.67 -1.87
N TYR A 189 -16.65 -7.98 -0.73
CA TYR A 189 -16.40 -8.51 0.61
C TYR A 189 -17.69 -9.02 1.29
N PRO A 190 -17.56 -9.94 2.26
CA PRO A 190 -18.70 -10.53 2.93
C PRO A 190 -19.28 -9.57 3.99
N ASN A 191 -20.58 -9.35 3.94
CA ASN A 191 -21.31 -8.70 5.05
C ASN A 191 -21.33 -9.63 6.28
N LYS A 192 -20.41 -9.42 7.21
CA LYS A 192 -20.27 -10.18 8.46
C LYS A 192 -19.91 -9.25 9.62
N GLN A 193 -19.96 -9.76 10.86
CA GLN A 193 -19.57 -8.94 12.01
C GLN A 193 -18.16 -8.34 11.82
N GLY A 194 -18.06 -7.02 11.97
CA GLY A 194 -16.82 -6.26 11.75
C GLY A 194 -16.60 -5.75 10.33
N PHE A 195 -17.46 -6.09 9.37
CA PHE A 195 -17.30 -5.75 7.95
C PHE A 195 -18.64 -5.27 7.38
N PHE A 196 -18.64 -4.10 6.77
CA PHE A 196 -19.84 -3.44 6.27
C PHE A 196 -19.66 -3.06 4.80
N GLY A 197 -20.29 -3.83 3.93
CA GLY A 197 -20.22 -3.62 2.47
C GLY A 197 -21.14 -2.51 2.00
N SER A 198 -20.62 -1.66 1.11
CA SER A 198 -21.44 -0.72 0.35
C SER A 198 -22.34 -1.48 -0.62
N THR A 199 -23.66 -1.43 -0.41
CA THR A 199 -24.68 -1.94 -1.34
C THR A 199 -24.77 -1.14 -2.62
#